data_AF-A0A3R9LD26-F1
#
_entry.id   AF-A0A3R9LD26-F1
#
_cell.length_a   1.000
_cell.length_b   1.000
_cell.length_c   1.000
_cell.angle_alpha   90.00
_cell.angle_beta   90.00
_cell.angle_gamma   90.00
#
_symmetry.space_group_name_H-M   'P 1'
#
loop_
_entity.id
_entity.type
_entity.pdbx_description
1 polymer ?
#
loop_
_entity_poly.entity_id
_entity_poly.type
_entity_poly.pdbx_seq_one_letter_code
_entity_poly.pdbx_strand_id
1 'polypeptide(L)'
;MNRAEKGAQLHTDSFQPQGVEGLLISSVDAALSGQNALLAAESLGYGGVIIGLVRYKSEEVAELFNLPDYTYPVFGMALGVPNEEHEVKPRLPLNQVVFEEEYQEQTVDVIEAYDCVQADYAGVRATTSWSQRLAEQFGQAEPSSTRKNLEQKKLL
;
A
#
# COMPACT_ATOMS: atom_id res chain seq x y z
N MET A 1 -2.13 13.05 -10.81
CA MET A 1 -2.07 14.53 -10.92
C MET A 1 -2.14 15.05 -12.36
N ASN A 2 -1.94 14.22 -13.41
CA ASN A 2 -2.04 14.68 -14.82
C ASN A 2 -3.37 15.40 -15.18
N ARG A 3 -4.52 14.89 -14.73
CA ARG A 3 -5.81 15.57 -14.95
C ARG A 3 -5.91 16.92 -14.21
N ALA A 4 -5.25 17.02 -13.05
CA ALA A 4 -5.27 18.22 -12.23
C ALA A 4 -4.47 19.34 -12.90
N GLU A 5 -3.36 19.02 -13.56
CA GLU A 5 -2.61 19.97 -14.40
C GLU A 5 -3.52 20.61 -15.45
N LYS A 6 -4.21 19.79 -16.25
CA LYS A 6 -5.10 20.26 -17.31
C LYS A 6 -6.23 21.12 -16.76
N GLY A 7 -6.79 20.73 -15.61
CA GLY A 7 -7.80 21.52 -14.92
C GLY A 7 -7.27 22.86 -14.42
N ALA A 8 -6.08 22.88 -13.83
CA ALA A 8 -5.44 24.11 -13.35
C ALA A 8 -5.16 25.07 -14.52
N GLN A 9 -4.66 24.57 -15.65
CA GLN A 9 -4.38 25.35 -16.86
C GLN A 9 -5.59 26.07 -17.46
N LEU A 10 -6.82 25.64 -17.15
CA LEU A 10 -8.02 26.36 -17.57
C LEU A 10 -8.26 27.66 -16.79
N HIS A 11 -7.58 27.83 -15.65
CA HIS A 11 -7.86 28.89 -14.69
C HIS A 11 -6.61 29.65 -14.21
N THR A 12 -5.42 29.08 -14.37
CA THR A 12 -4.14 29.65 -13.94
C THR A 12 -2.99 29.09 -14.79
N ASP A 13 -1.93 29.89 -14.95
CA ASP A 13 -0.68 29.48 -15.60
C ASP A 13 0.25 28.68 -14.66
N SER A 14 -0.10 28.59 -13.37
CA SER A 14 0.70 27.91 -12.35
C SER A 14 0.16 26.53 -11.98
N PHE A 15 1.05 25.55 -11.90
CA PHE A 15 0.76 24.21 -11.40
C PHE A 15 1.97 23.68 -10.63
N GLN A 16 1.75 23.27 -9.37
CA GLN A 16 2.81 22.80 -8.46
C GLN A 16 2.50 21.37 -8.00
N PRO A 17 2.83 20.35 -8.80
CA PRO A 17 2.54 18.95 -8.48
C PRO A 17 3.58 18.29 -7.58
N GLN A 18 4.76 18.89 -7.40
CA GLN A 18 5.85 18.30 -6.65
C GLN A 18 5.59 18.35 -5.14
N GLY A 19 6.12 17.33 -4.44
CA GLY A 19 6.23 17.32 -3.00
C GLY A 19 5.25 16.38 -2.30
N VAL A 20 5.38 16.35 -0.98
CA VAL A 20 4.72 15.36 -0.12
C VAL A 20 3.20 15.45 -0.20
N GLU A 21 2.64 16.67 -0.26
CA GLU A 21 1.19 16.86 -0.25
C GLU A 21 0.51 16.23 -1.48
N GLY A 22 1.05 16.48 -2.69
CA GLY A 22 0.53 15.89 -3.92
C GLY A 22 0.62 14.36 -3.92
N LEU A 23 1.69 13.81 -3.36
CA LEU A 23 1.88 12.37 -3.19
C LEU A 23 0.90 11.78 -2.18
N LEU A 24 0.64 12.45 -1.05
CA LEU A 24 -0.34 12.00 -0.06
C LEU A 24 -1.75 11.99 -0.65
N ILE A 25 -2.18 13.11 -1.25
CA ILE A 25 -3.50 13.23 -1.88
C ILE A 25 -3.71 12.10 -2.90
N SER A 26 -2.78 11.96 -3.85
CA SER A 26 -2.94 10.98 -4.92
C SER A 26 -2.80 9.52 -4.47
N SER A 27 -1.96 9.24 -3.47
CA SER A 27 -1.84 7.88 -2.91
C SER A 27 -3.06 7.47 -2.09
N VAL A 28 -3.62 8.39 -1.29
CA VAL A 28 -4.83 8.14 -0.49
C VAL A 28 -6.04 7.93 -1.41
N ASP A 29 -6.22 8.78 -2.42
CA ASP A 29 -7.27 8.61 -3.43
C ASP A 29 -7.18 7.22 -4.11
N ALA A 30 -5.97 6.82 -4.51
CA ALA A 30 -5.75 5.51 -5.09
C ALA A 30 -6.10 4.39 -4.10
N ALA A 31 -5.64 4.46 -2.85
CA ALA A 31 -5.90 3.45 -1.83
C ALA A 31 -7.39 3.28 -1.51
N LEU A 32 -8.14 4.39 -1.38
CA LEU A 32 -9.59 4.35 -1.17
C LEU A 32 -10.33 3.72 -2.36
N SER A 33 -9.94 4.11 -3.58
CA SER A 33 -10.48 3.52 -4.81
C SER A 33 -10.21 2.01 -4.89
N GLY A 34 -8.97 1.60 -4.59
CA GLY A 34 -8.58 0.19 -4.57
C GLY A 34 -9.34 -0.61 -3.53
N GLN A 35 -9.46 -0.11 -2.30
CA GLN A 35 -10.21 -0.80 -1.25
C GLN A 35 -11.69 -0.96 -1.62
N ASN A 36 -12.32 0.08 -2.19
CA ASN A 36 -13.70 -0.01 -2.65
C ASN A 36 -13.87 -1.01 -3.81
N ALA A 37 -12.92 -1.04 -4.74
CA ALA A 37 -12.94 -2.01 -5.84
C ALA A 37 -12.82 -3.46 -5.34
N LEU A 38 -11.92 -3.71 -4.38
CA LEU A 38 -11.77 -5.03 -3.75
C LEU A 38 -13.05 -5.43 -3.01
N LEU A 39 -13.59 -4.53 -2.18
CA LEU A 39 -14.83 -4.78 -1.43
C LEU A 39 -16.01 -5.10 -2.36
N ALA A 40 -16.14 -4.35 -3.46
CA ALA A 40 -17.17 -4.61 -4.46
C ALA A 40 -16.97 -5.98 -5.13
N ALA A 41 -15.74 -6.32 -5.50
CA ALA A 41 -15.43 -7.63 -6.08
C ALA A 41 -15.77 -8.78 -5.12
N GLU A 42 -15.39 -8.67 -3.85
CA GLU A 42 -15.71 -9.63 -2.79
C GLU A 42 -17.23 -9.79 -2.58
N SER A 43 -17.99 -8.68 -2.63
CA SER A 43 -19.45 -8.72 -2.54
C SER A 43 -20.13 -9.46 -3.70
N LEU A 44 -19.43 -9.57 -4.84
CA LEU A 44 -19.88 -10.26 -6.04
C LEU A 44 -19.35 -11.71 -6.12
N GLY A 45 -18.68 -12.21 -5.08
CA GLY A 45 -18.13 -13.57 -5.02
C GLY A 45 -16.76 -13.74 -5.67
N TYR A 46 -16.06 -12.65 -6.00
CA TYR A 46 -14.66 -12.70 -6.43
C TYR A 46 -13.72 -12.62 -5.22
N GLY A 47 -12.51 -13.13 -5.37
CA GLY A 47 -11.40 -12.85 -4.47
C GLY A 47 -10.45 -11.82 -5.09
N GLY A 48 -9.60 -11.22 -4.25
CA GLY A 48 -8.58 -10.32 -4.74
C GLY A 48 -7.37 -10.15 -3.83
N VAL A 49 -6.29 -9.65 -4.42
CA VAL A 49 -5.07 -9.29 -3.70
C VAL A 49 -4.50 -7.99 -4.22
N ILE A 50 -4.21 -7.06 -3.30
CA ILE A 50 -3.49 -5.81 -3.59
C ILE A 50 -1.99 -6.10 -3.63
N ILE A 51 -1.32 -5.67 -4.70
CA ILE A 51 0.08 -5.96 -4.98
C ILE A 51 0.89 -4.67 -4.89
N GLY A 52 1.46 -4.40 -3.72
CA GLY A 52 2.31 -3.22 -3.50
C GLY A 52 3.70 -3.32 -4.12
N LEU A 53 4.20 -4.54 -4.35
CA LEU A 53 5.55 -4.79 -4.89
C LEU A 53 5.76 -4.25 -6.31
N VAL A 54 4.70 -3.88 -7.02
CA VAL A 54 4.81 -3.20 -8.33
C VAL A 54 5.67 -1.94 -8.26
N ARG A 55 5.76 -1.30 -7.10
CA ARG A 55 6.60 -0.11 -6.89
C ARG A 55 8.10 -0.40 -6.99
N TYR A 56 8.52 -1.65 -6.78
CA TYR A 56 9.92 -2.03 -7.01
C TYR A 56 10.30 -1.98 -8.49
N LYS A 57 9.29 -2.02 -9.36
CA LYS A 57 9.37 -1.94 -10.82
C LYS A 57 8.59 -0.75 -11.37
N SER A 58 8.52 0.34 -10.61
CA SER A 58 7.68 1.49 -10.95
C SER A 58 8.07 2.17 -12.26
N GLU A 59 9.37 2.21 -12.59
CA GLU A 59 9.86 2.75 -13.87
C GLU A 59 9.38 1.89 -15.03
N GLU A 60 9.59 0.57 -14.95
CA GLU A 60 9.19 -0.38 -15.99
C GLU A 60 7.66 -0.45 -16.15
N VAL A 61 6.90 -0.39 -15.05
CA VAL A 61 5.43 -0.32 -15.08
C VAL A 61 4.96 0.98 -15.72
N ALA A 62 5.60 2.11 -15.38
CA ALA A 62 5.25 3.39 -15.96
C ALA A 62 5.54 3.45 -17.46
N GLU A 63 6.63 2.83 -17.91
CA GLU A 63 6.96 2.68 -19.33
C GLU A 63 5.95 1.76 -20.04
N LEU A 64 5.70 0.57 -19.49
CA LEU A 64 4.78 -0.42 -20.06
C LEU A 64 3.38 0.16 -20.35
N PHE A 65 2.86 0.98 -19.42
CA PHE A 65 1.55 1.61 -19.56
C PHE A 65 1.58 3.03 -20.15
N ASN A 66 2.74 3.50 -20.61
CA ASN A 66 2.94 4.85 -21.14
C ASN A 66 2.37 5.93 -20.21
N LEU A 67 2.60 5.80 -18.90
CA LEU A 67 2.05 6.74 -17.93
C LEU A 67 2.60 8.15 -18.19
N PRO A 68 1.76 9.18 -18.34
CA PRO A 68 2.23 10.53 -18.58
C PRO A 68 2.82 11.16 -17.31
N ASP A 69 3.37 12.36 -17.45
CA ASP A 69 3.83 13.17 -16.31
C ASP A 69 2.75 13.27 -15.22
N TYR A 70 3.22 13.36 -13.97
CA TYR A 70 2.37 13.47 -12.78
C TYR A 70 1.44 12.27 -12.55
N THR A 71 1.87 11.08 -13.01
CA THR A 71 1.18 9.79 -12.85
C THR A 71 2.19 8.70 -12.52
N TYR A 72 1.91 7.89 -11.51
CA TYR A 72 2.80 6.82 -11.02
C TYR A 72 1.98 5.65 -10.47
N PRO A 73 2.53 4.41 -10.47
CA PRO A 73 1.83 3.26 -9.93
C PRO A 73 1.89 3.23 -8.40
N VAL A 74 0.74 3.07 -7.73
CA VAL A 74 0.65 2.93 -6.26
C VAL A 74 0.63 1.44 -5.87
N PHE A 75 -0.23 0.64 -6.52
CA PHE A 75 -0.32 -0.81 -6.38
C PHE A 75 -0.99 -1.43 -7.62
N GLY A 76 -0.79 -2.72 -7.81
CA GLY A 76 -1.62 -3.55 -8.69
C GLY A 76 -2.73 -4.24 -7.91
N MET A 77 -3.68 -4.85 -8.62
CA MET A 77 -4.71 -5.70 -8.04
C MET A 77 -5.00 -6.88 -8.96
N ALA A 78 -4.94 -8.09 -8.41
CA ALA A 78 -5.46 -9.26 -9.09
C ALA A 78 -6.85 -9.55 -8.53
N LEU A 79 -7.83 -9.77 -9.43
CA LEU A 79 -9.20 -10.14 -9.12
C LEU A 79 -9.55 -11.41 -9.90
N GLY A 80 -10.28 -12.33 -9.28
CA GLY A 80 -10.65 -13.59 -9.93
C GLY A 80 -11.60 -14.44 -9.08
N VAL A 81 -12.06 -15.54 -9.65
CA VAL A 81 -12.88 -16.51 -8.91
C VAL A 81 -11.95 -17.34 -8.02
N PRO A 82 -12.15 -17.35 -6.69
CA PRO A 82 -11.31 -18.14 -5.78
C PRO A 82 -11.40 -19.63 -6.11
N ASN A 83 -10.26 -20.30 -6.19
CA ASN A 83 -10.21 -21.78 -6.25
C ASN A 83 -10.15 -22.41 -4.86
N GLU A 84 -9.76 -21.62 -3.86
CA GLU A 84 -9.64 -22.02 -2.46
C GLU A 84 -10.12 -20.87 -1.57
N GLU A 85 -10.71 -21.23 -0.43
CA GLU A 85 -11.00 -20.28 0.65
C GLU A 85 -9.93 -20.41 1.73
N HIS A 86 -9.37 -19.28 2.14
CA HIS A 86 -8.39 -19.23 3.22
C HIS A 86 -8.99 -18.62 4.47
N GLU A 87 -8.59 -19.13 5.63
CA GLU A 87 -8.95 -18.53 6.90
C GLU A 87 -8.45 -17.08 7.01
N VAL A 88 -9.20 -16.27 7.74
CA VAL A 88 -8.84 -14.88 7.99
C VAL A 88 -7.64 -14.83 8.93
N LYS A 89 -6.50 -14.35 8.42
CA LYS A 89 -5.30 -14.11 9.24
C LYS A 89 -5.63 -13.18 10.43
N PRO A 90 -5.25 -13.53 11.67
CA PRO A 90 -5.43 -12.65 12.83
C PRO A 90 -4.79 -11.28 12.63
N ARG A 91 -5.38 -10.25 13.22
CA ARG A 91 -4.84 -8.88 13.29
C ARG A 91 -4.40 -8.56 14.72
N LEU A 92 -3.65 -7.47 14.89
CA LEU A 92 -3.36 -6.95 16.23
C LEU A 92 -4.67 -6.73 17.00
N PRO A 93 -4.69 -6.95 18.33
CA PRO A 93 -5.89 -6.72 19.13
C PRO A 93 -6.41 -5.28 18.95
N LEU A 94 -7.74 -5.10 18.99
CA LEU A 94 -8.37 -3.81 18.68
C LEU A 94 -7.86 -2.68 19.58
N ASN A 95 -7.68 -2.96 20.87
CA ASN A 95 -7.14 -2.01 21.86
C ASN A 95 -5.65 -1.66 21.67
N GLN A 96 -4.98 -2.29 20.70
CA GLN A 96 -3.60 -1.98 20.29
C GLN A 96 -3.54 -1.20 18.97
N VAL A 97 -4.70 -0.88 18.37
CA VAL A 97 -4.83 -0.14 17.11
C VAL A 97 -5.76 1.06 17.25
N VAL A 98 -6.77 0.97 18.12
CA VAL A 98 -7.72 2.04 18.43
C VAL A 98 -7.41 2.55 19.84
N PHE A 99 -7.12 3.84 19.94
CA PHE A 99 -6.77 4.52 21.18
C PHE A 99 -7.79 5.61 21.49
N GLU A 100 -8.11 5.76 22.77
CA GLU A 100 -8.93 6.86 23.25
C GLU A 100 -8.03 8.08 23.53
N GLU A 101 -8.43 9.23 22.99
CA GLU A 101 -7.81 10.56 23.16
C GLU A 101 -6.36 10.69 22.64
N GLU A 102 -5.44 9.87 23.13
CA GLU A 102 -4.00 9.99 22.88
C GLU A 102 -3.40 8.67 22.40
N TYR A 103 -2.34 8.80 21.58
CA TYR A 103 -1.60 7.66 21.07
C TYR A 103 -0.96 6.86 22.20
N GLN A 104 -1.16 5.53 22.19
CA GLN A 104 -0.54 4.63 23.16
C GLN A 104 0.64 3.90 22.52
N GLU A 105 1.86 4.21 22.98
CA GLU A 105 3.06 3.52 22.53
C GLU A 105 3.01 2.04 22.94
N GLN A 106 3.27 1.17 21.97
CA GLN A 106 3.17 -0.27 22.12
C GLN A 106 4.44 -0.83 22.76
N THR A 107 4.29 -1.66 23.79
CA THR A 107 5.43 -2.31 24.43
C THR A 107 5.89 -3.53 23.62
N VAL A 108 7.12 -3.97 23.88
CA VAL A 108 7.67 -5.19 23.29
C VAL A 108 6.79 -6.42 23.62
N ASP A 109 6.21 -6.48 24.82
CA ASP A 109 5.33 -7.58 25.23
C ASP A 109 4.11 -7.73 24.31
N VAL A 110 3.57 -6.62 23.78
CA VAL A 110 2.46 -6.68 22.80
C VAL A 110 2.92 -7.34 21.51
N ILE A 111 4.14 -7.02 21.06
CA ILE A 111 4.73 -7.58 19.85
C ILE A 111 4.99 -9.08 20.02
N GLU A 112 5.57 -9.49 21.15
CA GLU A 112 5.82 -10.89 21.47
C GLU A 112 4.52 -11.71 21.59
N ALA A 113 3.49 -11.15 22.23
CA ALA A 113 2.17 -11.78 22.29
C ALA A 113 1.56 -11.95 20.90
N TYR A 114 1.71 -10.96 20.02
CA TYR A 114 1.20 -11.05 18.65
C TYR A 114 2.00 -12.03 17.79
N ASP A 115 3.31 -12.15 18.00
CA ASP A 115 4.13 -13.18 17.38
C ASP A 115 3.63 -14.59 17.72
N CYS A 116 3.26 -14.84 18.98
CA CYS A 116 2.65 -16.10 19.41
C CYS A 116 1.31 -16.37 18.69
N VAL A 117 0.43 -15.37 18.60
CA VAL A 117 -0.86 -15.50 17.88
C VAL A 117 -0.65 -15.83 16.40
N GLN A 118 0.33 -15.19 15.76
CA GLN A 118 0.65 -15.44 14.35
C GLN A 118 1.27 -16.82 14.13
N ALA A 119 2.10 -17.28 15.07
CA ALA A 119 2.70 -18.61 15.02
C ALA A 119 1.64 -19.72 15.17
N ASP A 120 0.69 -19.56 16.09
CA ASP A 120 -0.43 -20.49 16.28
C ASP A 120 -1.30 -20.58 15.01
N TYR A 121 -1.69 -19.44 14.43
CA TYR A 121 -2.43 -19.39 13.17
C TYR A 121 -1.68 -20.01 11.98
N ALA A 122 -0.37 -19.77 11.88
CA ALA A 122 0.44 -20.32 10.80
C ALA A 122 0.66 -21.83 10.97
N GLY A 123 0.73 -22.31 12.21
CA GLY A 123 1.02 -23.70 12.56
C GLY A 123 2.32 -24.17 11.91
N VAL A 124 2.28 -25.32 11.25
CA VAL A 124 3.44 -25.91 10.54
C VAL A 124 3.98 -25.05 9.39
N ARG A 125 3.22 -24.03 8.94
CA ARG A 125 3.65 -23.11 7.88
C ARG A 125 4.49 -21.94 8.42
N ALA A 126 4.63 -21.81 9.74
CA ALA A 126 5.38 -20.73 10.35
C ALA A 126 6.87 -20.85 10.00
N THR A 127 7.38 -19.91 9.20
CA THR A 127 8.81 -19.80 8.87
C THR A 127 9.51 -18.72 9.67
N THR A 128 8.81 -17.61 9.93
CA THR A 128 9.28 -16.45 10.69
C THR A 128 8.15 -15.83 11.49
N SER A 129 8.50 -15.18 12.60
CA SER A 129 7.54 -14.40 13.40
C SER A 129 7.09 -13.14 12.65
N TRP A 130 6.07 -12.44 13.14
CA TRP A 130 5.65 -11.18 12.55
C TRP A 130 6.71 -10.09 12.74
N SER A 131 7.32 -9.99 13.92
CA SER A 131 8.40 -9.04 14.20
C SER A 131 9.65 -9.30 13.35
N GLN A 132 10.00 -10.58 13.12
CA GLN A 132 11.10 -10.95 12.20
C GLN A 132 10.83 -10.47 10.77
N ARG A 133 9.60 -10.64 10.26
CA ARG A 133 9.22 -10.10 8.94
C ARG A 133 9.31 -8.58 8.86
N LEU A 134 9.01 -7.86 9.95
CA LEU A 134 9.23 -6.42 10.00
C LEU A 134 10.71 -6.08 9.90
N ALA A 135 11.59 -6.79 10.61
CA ALA A 135 13.03 -6.59 10.51
C ALA A 135 13.56 -6.89 9.10
N GLU A 136 13.07 -7.97 8.47
CA GLU A 136 13.40 -8.33 7.08
C GLU A 136 12.95 -7.28 6.07
N GLN A 137 11.82 -6.60 6.32
CA GLN A 137 11.28 -5.59 5.42
C GLN A 137 11.88 -4.19 5.66
N PHE A 138 11.89 -3.73 6.91
CA PHE A 138 12.26 -2.36 7.30
C PHE A 138 13.70 -2.21 7.76
N GLY A 139 14.42 -3.32 8.00
CA GLY A 139 15.86 -3.32 8.25
C GLY A 139 16.70 -3.21 6.98
N GLN A 140 16.07 -3.17 5.80
CA GLN A 140 16.74 -3.07 4.50
C GLN A 140 16.75 -1.62 4.00
N ALA A 141 17.71 -1.32 3.13
CA ALA A 141 17.74 -0.03 2.45
C ALA A 141 16.50 0.15 1.55
N GLU A 142 15.97 1.38 1.52
CA GLU A 142 14.84 1.74 0.66
C GLU A 142 15.18 1.49 -0.82
N PRO A 143 14.33 0.77 -1.58
CA PRO A 143 14.53 0.61 -3.01
C PRO A 143 14.44 1.94 -3.76
N SER A 144 15.49 2.27 -4.53
CA SER A 144 15.57 3.54 -5.26
C SER A 144 14.57 3.70 -6.42
N SER A 145 13.94 2.62 -6.91
CA SER A 145 13.05 2.66 -8.08
C SER A 145 11.85 3.59 -7.89
N THR A 146 11.26 3.60 -6.69
CA THR A 146 10.11 4.48 -6.39
C THR A 146 10.54 5.94 -6.49
N ARG A 147 11.63 6.34 -5.82
CA ARG A 147 12.15 7.72 -5.86
C ARG A 147 12.49 8.15 -7.28
N LYS A 148 13.25 7.34 -8.02
CA LYS A 148 13.62 7.62 -9.42
C LYS A 148 12.40 7.81 -10.30
N ASN A 149 11.38 6.96 -10.17
CA ASN A 149 10.16 7.10 -10.95
C ASN A 149 9.41 8.39 -10.61
N LEU A 150 9.31 8.75 -9.33
CA LEU A 150 8.63 9.98 -8.93
C LEU A 150 9.37 11.23 -9.45
N GLU A 151 10.70 11.25 -9.43
CA GLU A 151 11.53 12.32 -10.03
C GLU A 151 11.30 12.40 -11.55
N GLN A 152 11.36 11.27 -12.25
CA GLN A 152 11.08 11.20 -13.71
C GLN A 152 9.66 11.68 -14.05
N LYS A 153 8.69 11.44 -13.17
CA LYS A 153 7.30 11.87 -13.31
C LYS A 153 7.04 13.27 -12.76
N LYS A 154 8.08 14.02 -12.39
CA LYS A 154 8.03 15.41 -11.91
C LYS A 154 7.16 15.59 -10.67
N LEU A 155 7.16 14.60 -9.77
CA LEU A 155 6.42 14.59 -8.51
C LEU A 155 7.31 14.79 -7.28
N LEU A 156 8.62 14.66 -7.46
CA LEU A 156 9.66 15.03 -6.49
C LEU A 156 10.56 16.10 -7.09
#